data_AF-A0A1S6FIJ8-F1
#
_entry.id   AF-A0A1S6FIJ8-F1
#
_cell.length_a   1.000
_cell.length_b   1.000
_cell.length_c   1.000
_cell.angle_alpha   90.00
_cell.angle_beta   90.00
_cell.angle_gamma   90.00
#
_symmetry.space_group_name_H-M   'P 1'
#
loop_
_entity.id
_entity.type
_entity.pdbx_description
1 polymer ?
#
loop_
_entity_poly.entity_id
_entity_poly.type
_entity_poly.pdbx_seq_one_letter_code
_entity_poly.pdbx_strand_id
1 'polypeptide(L)'
;MPLSRIAHVIGLILVLLALSPNAQSATRPVMVGYFPAFKGLDARLATTPIDHYTHINIAFANPDNSGALVRDGKMACMSGGSDGNVTVGALRDAASRLRAKGAKVLLSVAGGVIPQCSGNWAALLGPGKRDAVQAALLAIVDAARLDGIDIDIEGELLTKIDRQRDYTPFVAALSAALHTRGKLLTVATASYEGGMIPVASIPYFDLVMPMSYDAIGSSWGQPGTEHSTKAQAARDVALWLARGVRPERLVLGVPFYGYGFGSYAPGNGFAELLAAHGKAALAGDVIGKACAGCDYITFNAPDTIRRKSELARARAGGVMVWEMTQDTPDQLLGSTIAQVLFRRAQRSRID
;
A
#
# COMPACT_ATOMS: atom_id res chain seq x y z
N MET A 1 -13.78 -44.78 -75.60
CA MET A 1 -14.41 -43.52 -76.10
C MET A 1 -15.91 -43.75 -76.11
N PRO A 2 -16.81 -42.84 -75.65
CA PRO A 2 -16.69 -41.43 -75.21
C PRO A 2 -16.91 -41.26 -73.67
N LEU A 3 -16.31 -40.30 -72.94
CA LEU A 3 -16.49 -38.84 -72.78
C LEU A 3 -17.57 -38.38 -71.76
N SER A 4 -17.07 -37.61 -70.77
CA SER A 4 -17.73 -36.71 -69.81
C SER A 4 -18.54 -37.38 -68.68
N ARG A 5 -18.38 -37.03 -67.40
CA ARG A 5 -18.33 -35.68 -66.81
C ARG A 5 -17.45 -35.64 -65.56
N ILE A 6 -16.60 -34.61 -65.49
CA ILE A 6 -15.81 -34.24 -64.31
C ILE A 6 -16.70 -33.40 -63.40
N ALA A 7 -17.03 -33.90 -62.21
CA ALA A 7 -17.67 -33.11 -61.16
C ALA A 7 -16.59 -32.45 -60.29
N HIS A 8 -16.43 -31.14 -60.43
CA HIS A 8 -15.61 -30.34 -59.53
C HIS A 8 -16.42 -30.08 -58.25
N VAL A 9 -16.05 -30.73 -57.15
CA VAL A 9 -16.51 -30.36 -55.81
C VAL A 9 -15.56 -29.29 -55.29
N ILE A 10 -15.96 -28.03 -55.40
CA ILE A 10 -15.29 -26.90 -54.73
C ILE A 10 -15.75 -26.92 -53.28
N GLY A 11 -14.89 -27.41 -52.39
CA GLY A 11 -15.08 -27.32 -50.95
C GLY A 11 -14.87 -25.89 -50.47
N LEU A 12 -15.94 -25.21 -50.07
CA LEU A 12 -15.90 -23.90 -49.44
C LEU A 12 -15.46 -24.06 -47.97
N ILE A 13 -14.17 -23.90 -47.70
CA ILE A 13 -13.66 -23.81 -46.32
C ILE A 13 -13.98 -22.41 -45.80
N LEU A 14 -15.06 -22.30 -45.01
CA LEU A 14 -15.33 -21.10 -44.20
C LEU A 14 -14.37 -21.11 -43.00
N VAL A 15 -13.29 -20.33 -43.08
CA VAL A 15 -12.47 -19.99 -41.91
C VAL A 15 -13.21 -18.89 -41.14
N LEU A 16 -14.01 -19.27 -40.14
CA LEU A 16 -14.49 -18.33 -39.13
C LEU A 16 -13.30 -17.90 -38.26
N LEU A 17 -12.70 -16.77 -38.61
CA LEU A 17 -11.85 -15.99 -37.69
C LEU A 17 -12.74 -15.50 -36.54
N ALA A 18 -12.79 -16.28 -35.47
CA ALA A 18 -13.31 -15.82 -34.18
C ALA A 18 -12.36 -14.74 -33.65
N LEU A 19 -12.65 -13.48 -34.00
CA LEU A 19 -12.15 -12.32 -33.27
C LEU A 19 -12.79 -12.34 -31.88
N SER A 20 -12.19 -13.08 -30.96
CA SER A 20 -12.47 -12.92 -29.54
C SER A 20 -12.14 -11.48 -29.17
N PRO A 21 -13.11 -10.67 -28.72
CA PRO A 21 -12.75 -9.41 -28.11
C PRO A 21 -11.95 -9.77 -26.85
N ASN A 22 -10.70 -9.31 -26.77
CA ASN A 22 -9.98 -9.20 -25.51
C ASN A 22 -10.81 -8.27 -24.62
N ALA A 23 -11.80 -8.83 -23.93
CA ALA A 23 -12.45 -8.21 -22.80
C ALA A 23 -11.40 -8.23 -21.68
N GLN A 24 -10.48 -7.26 -21.75
CA GLN A 24 -9.64 -6.92 -20.63
C GLN A 24 -10.61 -6.44 -19.55
N SER A 25 -11.01 -7.36 -18.67
CA SER A 25 -11.83 -7.07 -17.51
C SER A 25 -11.14 -5.91 -16.81
N ALA A 26 -11.76 -4.72 -16.86
CA ALA A 26 -11.21 -3.54 -16.21
C ALA A 26 -11.13 -3.89 -14.72
N THR A 27 -9.92 -4.16 -14.25
CA THR A 27 -9.66 -4.48 -12.85
C THR A 27 -10.18 -3.33 -12.01
N ARG A 28 -11.06 -3.64 -11.06
CA ARG A 28 -11.65 -2.63 -10.19
C ARG A 28 -10.52 -1.92 -9.43
N PRO A 29 -10.48 -0.58 -9.41
CA PRO A 29 -9.46 0.15 -8.67
C PRO A 29 -9.44 -0.27 -7.20
N VAL A 30 -8.26 -0.22 -6.58
CA VAL A 30 -8.10 -0.46 -5.14
C VAL A 30 -7.84 0.85 -4.40
N MET A 31 -8.42 0.96 -3.22
CA MET A 31 -8.04 1.94 -2.21
C MET A 31 -7.54 1.17 -0.99
N VAL A 32 -6.25 1.32 -0.69
CA VAL A 32 -5.56 0.66 0.42
C VAL A 32 -5.34 1.69 1.52
N GLY A 33 -5.65 1.35 2.77
CA GLY A 33 -5.37 2.22 3.91
C GLY A 33 -4.55 1.51 4.97
N TYR A 34 -3.53 2.18 5.48
CA TYR A 34 -2.80 1.72 6.65
C TYR A 34 -3.56 2.07 7.94
N PHE A 35 -3.77 1.08 8.80
CA PHE A 35 -4.46 1.22 10.06
C PHE A 35 -3.47 1.06 11.23
N PRO A 36 -3.25 2.10 12.05
CA PRO A 36 -2.17 2.11 13.04
C PRO A 36 -2.59 1.45 14.36
N ALA A 37 -2.38 0.13 14.49
CA ALA A 37 -2.70 -0.59 15.73
C ALA A 37 -1.96 -0.01 16.95
N PHE A 38 -0.76 0.54 16.74
CA PHE A 38 0.05 1.22 17.77
C PHE A 38 -0.58 2.50 18.34
N LYS A 39 -1.65 3.02 17.73
CA LYS A 39 -2.46 4.14 18.27
C LYS A 39 -3.72 3.68 19.02
N GLY A 40 -3.83 2.38 19.33
CA GLY A 40 -5.01 1.78 19.97
C GLY A 40 -5.90 1.07 18.96
N LEU A 41 -5.74 -0.25 18.78
CA LEU A 41 -6.48 -1.02 17.77
C LEU A 41 -8.00 -0.87 17.92
N ASP A 42 -8.54 -1.24 19.07
CA ASP A 42 -10.00 -1.26 19.27
C ASP A 42 -10.60 0.15 19.34
N ALA A 43 -9.93 1.07 20.05
CA ALA A 43 -10.36 2.46 20.18
C ALA A 43 -10.42 3.17 18.82
N ARG A 44 -9.41 2.95 17.96
CA ARG A 44 -9.39 3.52 16.60
C ARG A 44 -10.41 2.84 15.70
N LEU A 45 -10.63 1.54 15.81
CA LEU A 45 -11.61 0.83 14.99
C LEU A 45 -13.05 1.27 15.29
N ALA A 46 -13.32 1.71 16.53
CA ALA A 46 -14.61 2.25 16.90
C ALA A 46 -14.90 3.63 16.28
N THR A 47 -13.87 4.37 15.89
CA THR A 47 -13.99 5.80 15.53
C THR A 47 -13.56 6.12 14.10
N THR A 48 -12.81 5.24 13.44
CA THR A 48 -12.28 5.48 12.09
C THR A 48 -13.29 5.00 11.05
N PRO A 49 -13.84 5.86 10.18
CA PRO A 49 -14.68 5.41 9.08
C PRO A 49 -13.84 4.65 8.05
N ILE A 50 -14.36 3.51 7.59
CA ILE A 50 -13.62 2.58 6.70
C ILE A 50 -14.32 2.29 5.37
N ASP A 51 -15.49 2.87 5.13
CA ASP A 51 -16.37 2.47 4.02
C ASP A 51 -15.78 2.78 2.62
N HIS A 52 -14.69 3.55 2.53
CA HIS A 52 -13.98 3.84 1.28
C HIS A 52 -12.88 2.84 0.92
N TYR A 53 -12.43 2.04 1.88
CA TYR A 53 -11.22 1.24 1.73
C TYR A 53 -11.54 -0.19 1.29
N THR A 54 -10.96 -0.59 0.16
CA THR A 54 -11.07 -1.95 -0.38
C THR A 54 -10.12 -2.92 0.31
N HIS A 55 -9.01 -2.42 0.83
CA HIS A 55 -7.99 -3.16 1.52
C HIS A 55 -7.52 -2.35 2.73
N ILE A 56 -7.26 -3.01 3.85
CA ILE A 56 -6.73 -2.39 5.05
C ILE A 56 -5.51 -3.19 5.51
N ASN A 57 -4.39 -2.49 5.66
CA ASN A 57 -3.14 -3.02 6.18
C ASN A 57 -3.04 -2.65 7.66
N ILE A 58 -3.21 -3.60 8.57
CA ILE A 58 -3.06 -3.35 10.02
C ILE A 58 -1.56 -3.29 10.35
N ALA A 59 -1.10 -2.14 10.81
CA ALA A 59 0.30 -1.79 11.01
C ALA A 59 0.68 -1.67 12.51
N PHE A 60 1.80 -2.20 12.99
CA PHE A 60 2.71 -3.15 12.34
C PHE A 60 3.04 -4.29 13.29
N ALA A 61 3.19 -5.49 12.74
CA ALA A 61 3.71 -6.63 13.48
C ALA A 61 5.18 -6.90 13.14
N ASN A 62 5.94 -7.27 14.16
CA ASN A 62 7.32 -7.68 14.03
C ASN A 62 7.53 -9.03 14.75
N PRO A 63 8.35 -9.94 14.19
CA PRO A 63 8.82 -11.12 14.90
C PRO A 63 9.71 -10.73 16.09
N ASP A 64 9.80 -11.57 17.11
CA ASP A 64 10.86 -11.47 18.13
C ASP A 64 12.22 -11.99 17.61
N ASN A 65 13.26 -11.98 18.45
CA ASN A 65 14.61 -12.46 18.11
C ASN A 65 14.68 -13.92 17.62
N SER A 66 13.69 -14.75 17.96
CA SER A 66 13.62 -16.13 17.49
C SER A 66 12.93 -16.28 16.13
N GLY A 67 12.22 -15.24 15.66
CA GLY A 67 11.39 -15.28 14.47
C GLY A 67 9.89 -15.52 14.74
N ALA A 68 9.47 -15.58 16.00
CA ALA A 68 8.07 -15.82 16.32
C ALA A 68 7.24 -14.54 16.27
N LEU A 69 6.04 -14.63 15.71
CA LEU A 69 5.07 -13.54 15.66
C LEU A 69 4.11 -13.52 16.86
N VAL A 70 3.99 -14.64 17.58
CA VAL A 70 3.03 -14.81 18.68
C VAL A 70 3.71 -15.48 19.88
N ARG A 71 3.43 -14.95 21.08
CA ARG A 71 3.80 -15.47 22.39
C ARG A 71 2.60 -15.42 23.32
N ASP A 72 2.26 -16.53 23.95
CA ASP A 72 1.21 -16.61 24.96
C ASP A 72 -0.12 -15.96 24.53
N GLY A 73 -0.52 -16.20 23.28
CA GLY A 73 -1.75 -15.65 22.69
C GLY A 73 -1.69 -14.17 22.30
N LYS A 74 -0.53 -13.52 22.43
CA LYS A 74 -0.27 -12.12 22.05
C LYS A 74 0.73 -12.01 20.92
N MET A 75 0.62 -10.95 20.13
CA MET A 75 1.63 -10.60 19.15
C MET A 75 2.96 -10.33 19.86
N ALA A 76 4.05 -10.88 19.34
CA ALA A 76 5.36 -10.81 19.98
C ALA A 76 5.90 -9.38 20.02
N CYS A 77 5.69 -8.63 18.93
CA CYS A 77 6.06 -7.22 18.85
C CYS A 77 5.08 -6.47 17.94
N MET A 78 3.94 -6.05 18.51
CA MET A 78 2.92 -5.26 17.84
C MET A 78 2.14 -4.49 18.92
N SER A 79 2.50 -3.23 19.11
CA SER A 79 1.83 -2.37 20.09
C SER A 79 0.37 -2.17 19.72
N GLY A 80 -0.51 -2.29 20.71
CA GLY A 80 -1.90 -1.86 20.69
C GLY A 80 -2.10 -0.50 21.35
N GLY A 81 -1.05 0.32 21.46
CA GLY A 81 -1.07 1.59 22.21
C GLY A 81 -0.84 1.38 23.71
N SER A 82 -1.69 1.98 24.54
CA SER A 82 -1.63 1.85 26.01
C SER A 82 -1.91 0.43 26.51
N ASP A 83 -2.49 -0.43 25.67
CA ASP A 83 -3.00 -1.75 26.05
C ASP A 83 -1.92 -2.85 25.97
N GLY A 84 -0.67 -2.47 25.68
CA GLY A 84 0.45 -3.38 25.45
C GLY A 84 0.35 -4.05 24.08
N ASN A 85 0.98 -5.22 23.90
CA ASN A 85 0.93 -5.91 22.62
C ASN A 85 -0.47 -6.48 22.31
N VAL A 86 -0.91 -6.31 21.07
CA VAL A 86 -2.20 -6.80 20.55
C VAL A 86 -2.34 -8.31 20.77
N THR A 87 -3.52 -8.77 21.21
CA THR A 87 -3.80 -10.21 21.30
C THR A 87 -4.18 -10.78 19.93
N VAL A 88 -3.94 -12.08 19.70
CA VAL A 88 -4.40 -12.74 18.47
C VAL A 88 -5.93 -12.69 18.34
N GLY A 89 -6.65 -12.74 19.48
CA GLY A 89 -8.10 -12.56 19.53
C GLY A 89 -8.54 -11.17 19.06
N ALA A 90 -7.96 -10.11 19.61
CA ALA A 90 -8.26 -8.74 19.20
C ALA A 90 -7.93 -8.48 17.71
N LEU A 91 -6.81 -9.03 17.21
CA LEU A 91 -6.48 -8.95 15.79
C LEU A 91 -7.52 -9.68 14.91
N ARG A 92 -8.00 -10.85 15.34
CA ARG A 92 -9.06 -11.59 14.64
C ARG A 92 -10.38 -10.82 14.64
N ASP A 93 -10.76 -10.24 15.76
CA ASP A 93 -12.00 -9.48 15.90
C ASP A 93 -11.96 -8.19 15.07
N ALA A 94 -10.83 -7.50 15.08
CA ALA A 94 -10.54 -6.38 14.18
C ALA A 94 -10.70 -6.80 12.72
N ALA A 95 -10.03 -7.86 12.29
CA ALA A 95 -10.12 -8.35 10.91
C ALA A 95 -11.56 -8.73 10.53
N SER A 96 -12.31 -9.38 11.44
CA SER A 96 -13.71 -9.72 11.22
C SER A 96 -14.59 -8.48 10.98
N ARG A 97 -14.44 -7.44 11.82
CA ARG A 97 -15.20 -6.18 11.72
C ARG A 97 -14.89 -5.44 10.41
N LEU A 98 -13.61 -5.35 10.05
CA LEU A 98 -13.17 -4.71 8.81
C LEU A 98 -13.68 -5.47 7.58
N ARG A 99 -13.61 -6.81 7.58
CA ARG A 99 -14.12 -7.66 6.51
C ARG A 99 -15.64 -7.58 6.37
N ALA A 100 -16.37 -7.43 7.47
CA ALA A 100 -17.82 -7.21 7.43
C ALA A 100 -18.22 -5.91 6.72
N LYS A 101 -17.29 -4.95 6.59
CA LYS A 101 -17.43 -3.74 5.78
C LYS A 101 -16.96 -3.89 4.33
N GLY A 102 -16.55 -5.09 3.92
CA GLY A 102 -16.16 -5.42 2.55
C GLY A 102 -14.69 -5.21 2.22
N ALA A 103 -13.86 -4.82 3.19
CA ALA A 103 -12.42 -4.70 3.01
C ALA A 103 -11.72 -6.07 3.07
N LYS A 104 -10.66 -6.26 2.28
CA LYS A 104 -9.67 -7.30 2.56
C LYS A 104 -8.71 -6.81 3.63
N VAL A 105 -8.33 -7.66 4.58
CA VAL A 105 -7.50 -7.26 5.73
C VAL A 105 -6.17 -7.98 5.71
N LEU A 106 -5.08 -7.23 5.63
CA LEU A 106 -3.72 -7.75 5.66
C LEU A 106 -3.02 -7.29 6.93
N LEU A 107 -2.09 -8.10 7.42
CA LEU A 107 -1.15 -7.68 8.47
C LEU A 107 0.10 -7.12 7.80
N SER A 108 0.43 -5.86 8.09
CA SER A 108 1.68 -5.26 7.63
C SER A 108 2.80 -5.53 8.63
N VAL A 109 3.97 -5.91 8.13
CA VAL A 109 5.12 -6.29 8.94
C VAL A 109 6.32 -5.39 8.69
N ALA A 110 7.18 -5.28 9.71
CA ALA A 110 8.29 -4.32 9.80
C ALA A 110 7.81 -2.88 10.02
N GLY A 111 7.69 -2.10 8.95
CA GLY A 111 7.45 -0.65 8.94
C GLY A 111 8.74 0.17 8.97
N GLY A 112 8.64 1.47 8.65
CA GLY A 112 9.79 2.39 8.61
C GLY A 112 10.50 2.61 9.95
N VAL A 113 9.84 2.31 11.07
CA VAL A 113 10.46 2.31 12.41
C VAL A 113 10.37 0.91 13.01
N ILE A 114 11.51 0.23 13.10
CA ILE A 114 11.59 -1.10 13.72
C ILE A 114 11.58 -0.97 15.24
N PRO A 115 10.55 -1.50 15.94
CA PRO A 115 10.45 -1.41 17.40
C PRO A 115 11.55 -2.23 18.10
N GLN A 116 11.94 -1.82 19.30
CA GLN A 116 13.01 -2.48 20.08
C GLN A 116 12.69 -3.96 20.39
N CYS A 117 11.41 -4.34 20.51
CA CYS A 117 11.03 -5.74 20.71
C CYS A 117 11.21 -6.63 19.46
N SER A 118 11.48 -6.04 18.30
CA SER A 118 11.66 -6.78 17.05
C SER A 118 12.96 -7.56 17.06
N GLY A 119 12.93 -8.75 16.48
CA GLY A 119 14.13 -9.42 16.03
C GLY A 119 14.79 -8.70 14.87
N ASN A 120 16.07 -9.00 14.66
CA ASN A 120 16.83 -8.46 13.54
C ASN A 120 16.38 -9.11 12.23
N TRP A 121 15.54 -8.41 11.45
CA TRP A 121 15.02 -8.87 10.15
C TRP A 121 16.10 -9.39 9.20
N ALA A 122 17.28 -8.77 9.15
CA ALA A 122 18.38 -9.25 8.31
C ALA A 122 18.88 -10.65 8.70
N ALA A 123 18.92 -10.95 10.00
CA ALA A 123 19.25 -12.29 10.48
C ALA A 123 18.06 -13.26 10.35
N LEU A 124 16.83 -12.77 10.53
CA LEU A 124 15.62 -13.57 10.51
C LEU A 124 15.26 -14.07 9.10
N LEU A 125 15.55 -13.28 8.06
CA LEU A 125 15.32 -13.69 6.67
C LEU A 125 16.47 -14.50 6.08
N GLY A 126 17.57 -14.66 6.80
CA GLY A 126 18.71 -15.46 6.38
C GLY A 126 18.47 -16.98 6.44
N PRO A 127 19.41 -17.77 5.87
CA PRO A 127 19.37 -19.23 5.95
C PRO A 127 19.28 -19.71 7.41
N GLY A 128 18.37 -20.66 7.67
CA GLY A 128 18.15 -21.25 9.00
C GLY A 128 17.01 -20.64 9.83
N LYS A 129 16.61 -19.39 9.56
CA LYS A 129 15.45 -18.76 10.24
C LYS A 129 14.29 -18.42 9.32
N ARG A 130 14.55 -18.23 8.01
CA ARG A 130 13.54 -17.87 7.01
C ARG A 130 12.28 -18.74 7.06
N ASP A 131 12.45 -20.05 7.11
CA ASP A 131 11.31 -20.99 7.09
C ASP A 131 10.45 -20.86 8.36
N ALA A 132 11.08 -20.62 9.51
CA ALA A 132 10.37 -20.40 10.77
C ALA A 132 9.58 -19.08 10.76
N VAL A 133 10.18 -18.01 10.22
CA VAL A 133 9.51 -16.71 10.05
C VAL A 133 8.34 -16.85 9.07
N GLN A 134 8.53 -17.52 7.95
CA GLN A 134 7.47 -17.80 6.98
C GLN A 134 6.33 -18.60 7.63
N ALA A 135 6.64 -19.66 8.37
CA ALA A 135 5.64 -20.46 9.08
C ALA A 135 4.88 -19.62 10.12
N ALA A 136 5.57 -18.73 10.84
CA ALA A 136 4.94 -17.85 11.82
C ALA A 136 4.00 -16.82 11.16
N LEU A 137 4.37 -16.27 10.00
CA LEU A 137 3.51 -15.38 9.21
C LEU A 137 2.25 -16.09 8.70
N LEU A 138 2.40 -17.30 8.17
CA LEU A 138 1.25 -18.11 7.72
C LEU A 138 0.34 -18.49 8.90
N ALA A 139 0.93 -18.85 10.04
CA ALA A 139 0.17 -19.21 11.24
C ALA A 139 -0.67 -18.03 11.76
N ILE A 140 -0.16 -16.79 11.74
CA ILE A 140 -0.97 -15.64 12.15
C ILE A 140 -2.04 -15.28 11.12
N VAL A 141 -1.77 -15.45 9.82
CA VAL A 141 -2.80 -15.29 8.76
C VAL A 141 -3.97 -16.24 9.02
N ASP A 142 -3.69 -17.50 9.31
CA ASP A 142 -4.71 -18.51 9.57
C ASP A 142 -5.42 -18.25 10.91
N ALA A 143 -4.65 -17.97 11.98
CA ALA A 143 -5.18 -17.75 13.31
C ALA A 143 -6.06 -16.49 13.41
N ALA A 144 -5.67 -15.38 12.80
CA ALA A 144 -6.44 -14.13 12.79
C ALA A 144 -7.42 -14.02 11.60
N ARG A 145 -7.47 -15.05 10.73
CA ARG A 145 -8.33 -15.09 9.54
C ARG A 145 -8.11 -13.89 8.60
N LEU A 146 -6.85 -13.51 8.43
CA LEU A 146 -6.44 -12.42 7.56
C LEU A 146 -6.56 -12.83 6.08
N ASP A 147 -6.63 -11.84 5.20
CA ASP A 147 -6.66 -12.02 3.75
C ASP A 147 -5.25 -11.96 3.13
N GLY A 148 -4.21 -11.65 3.90
CA GLY A 148 -2.84 -11.64 3.41
C GLY A 148 -1.82 -11.01 4.36
N ILE A 149 -0.61 -10.84 3.82
CA ILE A 149 0.50 -10.14 4.45
C ILE A 149 0.93 -8.97 3.56
N ASP A 150 1.25 -7.85 4.18
CA ASP A 150 1.92 -6.72 3.55
C ASP A 150 3.36 -6.63 4.08
N ILE A 151 4.34 -6.53 3.18
CA ILE A 151 5.75 -6.39 3.54
C ILE A 151 6.14 -4.92 3.46
N ASP A 152 6.57 -4.33 4.58
CA ASP A 152 7.01 -2.94 4.65
C ASP A 152 8.42 -2.85 5.26
N ILE A 153 9.38 -3.53 4.64
CA ILE A 153 10.79 -3.48 5.05
C ILE A 153 11.46 -2.36 4.25
N GLU A 154 11.94 -1.34 4.95
CA GLU A 154 12.35 -0.09 4.32
C GLU A 154 13.86 0.21 4.39
N GLY A 155 14.30 1.12 3.52
CA GLY A 155 15.60 1.80 3.57
C GLY A 155 16.82 0.88 3.69
N GLU A 156 17.76 1.25 4.57
CA GLU A 156 19.01 0.50 4.79
C GLU A 156 18.78 -0.94 5.23
N LEU A 157 17.69 -1.23 5.95
CA LEU A 157 17.36 -2.59 6.34
C LEU A 157 17.04 -3.45 5.11
N LEU A 158 16.19 -2.96 4.20
CA LEU A 158 15.90 -3.62 2.94
C LEU A 158 17.16 -3.83 2.11
N THR A 159 17.97 -2.77 1.93
CA THR A 159 19.23 -2.83 1.19
C THR A 159 20.17 -3.88 1.75
N LYS A 160 20.27 -3.97 3.08
CA LYS A 160 21.09 -4.99 3.74
C LYS A 160 20.61 -6.40 3.42
N ILE A 161 19.31 -6.66 3.55
CA ILE A 161 18.70 -7.98 3.28
C ILE A 161 18.89 -8.36 1.80
N ASP A 162 18.71 -7.41 0.88
CA ASP A 162 18.90 -7.66 -0.55
C ASP A 162 20.36 -7.96 -0.90
N ARG A 163 21.31 -7.22 -0.33
CA ARG A 163 22.76 -7.51 -0.51
C ARG A 163 23.15 -8.89 0.02
N GLN A 164 22.46 -9.37 1.06
CA GLN A 164 22.60 -10.74 1.58
C GLN A 164 21.91 -11.80 0.71
N ARG A 165 21.18 -11.38 -0.33
CA ARG A 165 20.37 -12.21 -1.24
C ARG A 165 19.22 -12.95 -0.56
N ASP A 166 18.74 -12.38 0.54
CA ASP A 166 17.74 -13.03 1.39
C ASP A 166 16.31 -12.56 1.12
N TYR A 167 16.12 -11.38 0.52
CA TYR A 167 14.80 -10.79 0.30
C TYR A 167 13.96 -11.58 -0.71
N THR A 168 14.48 -11.75 -1.94
CA THR A 168 13.73 -12.36 -3.04
C THR A 168 13.30 -13.81 -2.76
N PRO A 169 14.17 -14.70 -2.23
CA PRO A 169 13.76 -16.05 -1.89
C PRO A 169 12.70 -16.12 -0.79
N PHE A 170 12.78 -15.23 0.21
CA PHE A 170 11.76 -15.13 1.27
C PHE A 170 10.40 -14.74 0.69
N VAL A 171 10.36 -13.67 -0.12
CA VAL A 171 9.13 -13.20 -0.77
C VAL A 171 8.55 -14.27 -1.70
N ALA A 172 9.38 -14.95 -2.49
CA ALA A 172 8.94 -16.00 -3.40
C ALA A 172 8.26 -17.16 -2.66
N ALA A 173 8.88 -17.66 -1.58
CA ALA A 173 8.35 -18.76 -0.79
C ALA A 173 7.07 -18.36 -0.05
N LEU A 174 7.03 -17.16 0.53
CA LEU A 174 5.86 -16.63 1.22
C LEU A 174 4.69 -16.43 0.24
N SER A 175 4.95 -15.88 -0.95
CA SER A 175 3.96 -15.69 -2.02
C SER A 175 3.31 -17.01 -2.43
N ALA A 176 4.11 -18.03 -2.74
CA ALA A 176 3.60 -19.36 -3.08
C ALA A 176 2.71 -19.95 -1.97
N ALA A 177 3.13 -19.83 -0.72
CA ALA A 177 2.35 -20.33 0.41
C ALA A 177 1.06 -19.53 0.68
N LEU A 178 1.05 -18.22 0.44
CA LEU A 178 -0.16 -17.40 0.58
C LEU A 178 -1.13 -17.65 -0.58
N HIS A 179 -0.66 -17.73 -1.82
CA HIS A 179 -1.51 -17.97 -2.99
C HIS A 179 -2.19 -19.34 -2.95
N THR A 180 -1.51 -20.39 -2.48
CA THR A 180 -2.15 -21.71 -2.25
C THR A 180 -3.29 -21.68 -1.23
N ARG A 181 -3.31 -20.66 -0.34
CA ARG A 181 -4.38 -20.40 0.64
C ARG A 181 -5.41 -19.38 0.15
N GLY A 182 -5.30 -18.91 -1.10
CA GLY A 182 -6.13 -17.83 -1.63
C GLY A 182 -5.91 -16.48 -0.93
N LYS A 183 -4.71 -16.26 -0.38
CA LYS A 183 -4.31 -15.04 0.36
C LYS A 183 -3.41 -14.16 -0.50
N LEU A 184 -3.34 -12.88 -0.13
CA LEU A 184 -2.58 -11.86 -0.82
C LEU A 184 -1.18 -11.67 -0.21
N LEU A 185 -0.22 -11.31 -1.05
CA LEU A 185 1.05 -10.73 -0.63
C LEU A 185 1.21 -9.35 -1.28
N THR A 186 1.33 -8.30 -0.48
CA THR A 186 1.54 -6.92 -0.95
C THR A 186 2.84 -6.35 -0.39
N VAL A 187 3.25 -5.19 -0.93
CA VAL A 187 4.48 -4.54 -0.51
C VAL A 187 4.37 -3.02 -0.57
N ALA A 188 4.82 -2.35 0.49
CA ALA A 188 5.19 -0.95 0.44
C ALA A 188 6.67 -0.81 0.09
N THR A 189 7.01 0.18 -0.74
CA THR A 189 8.38 0.35 -1.23
C THR A 189 8.68 1.81 -1.53
N ALA A 190 9.92 2.24 -1.28
CA ALA A 190 10.37 3.57 -1.65
C ALA A 190 10.68 3.70 -3.15
N SER A 191 10.81 4.93 -3.65
CA SER A 191 11.12 5.24 -5.06
C SER A 191 12.52 5.84 -5.26
N TYR A 192 13.48 5.48 -4.42
CA TYR A 192 14.87 5.96 -4.49
C TYR A 192 15.89 4.80 -4.47
N GLU A 193 17.09 5.05 -4.96
CA GLU A 193 18.16 4.06 -5.01
C GLU A 193 18.54 3.57 -3.60
N GLY A 194 18.53 2.25 -3.39
CA GLY A 194 18.72 1.66 -2.05
C GLY A 194 17.46 1.61 -1.17
N GLY A 195 16.33 2.16 -1.62
CA GLY A 195 15.03 2.01 -0.95
C GLY A 195 14.03 1.12 -1.70
N MET A 196 14.32 0.79 -2.96
CA MET A 196 13.43 0.01 -3.82
C MET A 196 13.61 -1.49 -3.63
N ILE A 197 12.50 -2.23 -3.64
CA ILE A 197 12.55 -3.70 -3.68
C ILE A 197 13.26 -4.22 -4.94
N PRO A 198 13.91 -5.40 -4.88
CA PRO A 198 14.59 -5.99 -6.03
C PRO A 198 13.61 -6.26 -7.17
N VAL A 199 13.98 -5.98 -8.42
CA VAL A 199 13.10 -6.20 -9.59
C VAL A 199 12.65 -7.67 -9.68
N ALA A 200 13.54 -8.60 -9.34
CA ALA A 200 13.23 -10.04 -9.32
C ALA A 200 12.13 -10.44 -8.32
N SER A 201 11.82 -9.58 -7.34
CA SER A 201 10.75 -9.83 -6.36
C SER A 201 9.36 -9.36 -6.81
N ILE A 202 9.28 -8.44 -7.79
CA ILE A 202 8.02 -7.83 -8.26
C ILE A 202 6.95 -8.86 -8.65
N PRO A 203 7.26 -9.95 -9.38
CA PRO A 203 6.23 -10.89 -9.84
C PRO A 203 5.44 -11.59 -8.71
N TYR A 204 6.02 -11.66 -7.51
CA TYR A 204 5.45 -12.35 -6.36
C TYR A 204 4.40 -11.52 -5.59
N PHE A 205 4.31 -10.23 -5.87
CA PHE A 205 3.37 -9.33 -5.21
C PHE A 205 2.08 -9.16 -6.01
N ASP A 206 0.96 -9.17 -5.28
CA ASP A 206 -0.37 -8.87 -5.80
C ASP A 206 -0.56 -7.37 -6.00
N LEU A 207 -0.04 -6.56 -5.07
CA LEU A 207 0.00 -5.10 -5.15
C LEU A 207 1.39 -4.59 -4.77
N VAL A 208 1.91 -3.63 -5.53
CA VAL A 208 3.13 -2.88 -5.23
C VAL A 208 2.73 -1.43 -4.95
N MET A 209 3.08 -0.93 -3.77
CA MET A 209 2.63 0.35 -3.25
C MET A 209 3.82 1.31 -3.04
N PRO A 210 4.19 2.11 -4.06
CA PRO A 210 5.23 3.12 -3.89
C PRO A 210 4.82 4.19 -2.88
N MET A 211 5.65 4.39 -1.87
CA MET A 211 5.51 5.43 -0.85
C MET A 211 5.95 6.77 -1.44
N SER A 212 5.10 7.36 -2.29
CA SER A 212 5.37 8.64 -2.98
C SER A 212 5.17 9.85 -2.06
N TYR A 213 5.81 9.83 -0.91
CA TYR A 213 5.87 10.87 0.11
C TYR A 213 7.27 10.89 0.74
N ASP A 214 7.47 11.70 1.78
CA ASP A 214 8.72 11.80 2.55
C ASP A 214 9.97 12.14 1.74
N ALA A 215 9.82 12.90 0.65
CA ALA A 215 10.97 13.47 -0.08
C ALA A 215 11.85 14.34 0.82
N ILE A 216 11.24 14.94 1.84
CA ILE A 216 11.88 15.62 2.96
C ILE A 216 11.12 15.30 4.24
N GLY A 217 11.78 15.47 5.38
CA GLY A 217 11.15 15.41 6.69
C GLY A 217 11.92 16.23 7.70
N SER A 218 11.57 16.14 8.97
CA SER A 218 12.18 16.97 10.02
C SER A 218 13.67 16.67 10.24
N SER A 219 14.16 15.48 9.87
CA SER A 219 15.55 15.06 10.06
C SER A 219 16.22 14.47 8.82
N TRP A 220 15.61 14.61 7.63
CA TRP A 220 16.19 14.15 6.36
C TRP A 220 15.71 15.00 5.18
N GLY A 221 16.41 14.87 4.05
CA GLY A 221 16.18 15.70 2.88
C GLY A 221 16.62 17.15 3.11
N GLN A 222 16.48 17.99 2.09
CA GLN A 222 16.83 19.41 2.14
C GLN A 222 15.55 20.24 2.32
N PRO A 223 15.38 20.95 3.45
CA PRO A 223 14.23 21.84 3.65
C PRO A 223 14.13 22.93 2.57
N GLY A 224 12.91 23.42 2.35
CA GLY A 224 12.58 24.43 1.35
C GLY A 224 11.83 23.90 0.13
N THR A 225 11.25 22.71 0.23
CA THR A 225 10.43 22.07 -0.81
C THR A 225 9.25 21.35 -0.14
N GLU A 226 8.37 20.75 -0.93
CA GLU A 226 7.29 19.91 -0.43
C GLU A 226 7.71 18.44 -0.25
N HIS A 227 7.15 17.75 0.74
CA HIS A 227 7.47 16.34 1.01
C HIS A 227 6.80 15.33 0.07
N SER A 228 5.74 15.75 -0.64
CA SER A 228 4.93 14.83 -1.44
C SER A 228 4.24 15.53 -2.63
N THR A 229 5.00 15.98 -3.62
CA THR A 229 4.43 16.70 -4.78
C THR A 229 3.68 15.77 -5.76
N LYS A 230 2.77 16.31 -6.56
CA LYS A 230 2.20 15.59 -7.73
C LYS A 230 3.30 15.19 -8.74
N ALA A 231 4.33 16.02 -8.89
CA ALA A 231 5.45 15.75 -9.80
C ALA A 231 6.25 14.51 -9.35
N GLN A 232 6.51 14.37 -8.05
CA GLN A 232 7.10 13.15 -7.48
C GLN A 232 6.22 11.93 -7.79
N ALA A 233 4.92 12.01 -7.50
CA ALA A 233 4.00 10.91 -7.79
C ALA A 233 4.01 10.48 -9.28
N ALA A 234 4.07 11.44 -10.21
CA ALA A 234 4.16 11.14 -11.63
C ALA A 234 5.47 10.44 -12.02
N ARG A 235 6.60 10.83 -11.41
CA ARG A 235 7.90 10.17 -11.60
C ARG A 235 7.90 8.76 -11.03
N ASP A 236 7.41 8.59 -9.81
CA ASP A 236 7.38 7.31 -9.10
C ASP A 236 6.49 6.30 -9.83
N VAL A 237 5.31 6.72 -10.31
CA VAL A 237 4.45 5.87 -11.16
C VAL A 237 5.19 5.45 -12.43
N ALA A 238 5.84 6.39 -13.13
CA ALA A 238 6.59 6.07 -14.35
C ALA A 238 7.76 5.11 -14.08
N LEU A 239 8.48 5.30 -12.97
CA LEU A 239 9.57 4.45 -12.53
C LEU A 239 9.11 3.00 -12.31
N TRP A 240 8.03 2.80 -11.55
CA TRP A 240 7.58 1.45 -11.20
C TRP A 240 6.94 0.72 -12.39
N LEU A 241 6.28 1.44 -13.30
CA LEU A 241 5.87 0.88 -14.59
C LEU A 241 7.08 0.43 -15.42
N ALA A 242 8.14 1.24 -15.49
CA ALA A 242 9.37 0.89 -16.21
C ALA A 242 10.13 -0.28 -15.57
N ARG A 243 10.00 -0.48 -14.25
CA ARG A 243 10.53 -1.65 -13.52
C ARG A 243 9.70 -2.92 -13.71
N GLY A 244 8.58 -2.86 -14.44
CA GLY A 244 7.78 -4.03 -14.80
C GLY A 244 6.59 -4.31 -13.89
N VAL A 245 6.20 -3.38 -12.99
CA VAL A 245 4.93 -3.49 -12.27
C VAL A 245 3.80 -3.27 -13.28
N ARG A 246 2.86 -4.21 -13.35
CA ARG A 246 1.69 -4.05 -14.22
C ARG A 246 0.79 -2.93 -13.68
N PRO A 247 0.20 -2.07 -14.53
CA PRO A 247 -0.61 -0.94 -14.09
C PRO A 247 -1.65 -1.32 -13.04
N GLU A 248 -2.39 -2.42 -13.23
CA GLU A 248 -3.43 -2.88 -12.32
C GLU A 248 -2.94 -3.33 -10.93
N ARG A 249 -1.64 -3.59 -10.77
CA ARG A 249 -1.00 -3.96 -9.50
C ARG A 249 -0.27 -2.78 -8.83
N LEU A 250 -0.10 -1.67 -9.54
CA LEU A 250 0.58 -0.49 -9.03
C LEU A 250 -0.40 0.37 -8.23
N VAL A 251 -0.08 0.74 -7.00
CA VAL A 251 -0.99 1.48 -6.12
C VAL A 251 -0.25 2.69 -5.53
N LEU A 252 -0.62 3.89 -5.95
CA LEU A 252 0.12 5.11 -5.62
C LEU A 252 -0.09 5.51 -4.14
N GLY A 253 0.98 5.57 -3.35
CA GLY A 253 0.95 6.08 -1.98
C GLY A 253 0.74 7.59 -1.89
N VAL A 254 -0.11 8.03 -0.95
CA VAL A 254 -0.34 9.44 -0.60
C VAL A 254 -0.34 9.63 0.92
N PRO A 255 0.17 10.78 1.43
CA PRO A 255 0.22 11.06 2.85
C PRO A 255 -1.04 11.80 3.33
N PHE A 256 -1.53 11.44 4.51
CA PHE A 256 -2.57 12.16 5.25
C PHE A 256 -1.98 13.01 6.39
N TYR A 257 -0.72 13.40 6.27
CA TYR A 257 0.03 14.20 7.23
C TYR A 257 0.93 15.19 6.50
N GLY A 258 1.59 16.06 7.27
CA GLY A 258 2.63 16.94 6.78
C GLY A 258 3.82 17.05 7.74
N TYR A 259 4.85 17.75 7.27
CA TYR A 259 6.02 18.13 8.06
C TYR A 259 6.10 19.64 8.24
N GLY A 260 6.36 20.08 9.46
CA GLY A 260 6.69 21.47 9.79
C GLY A 260 8.19 21.68 9.91
N PHE A 261 8.62 22.88 9.56
CA PHE A 261 10.00 23.36 9.58
C PHE A 261 10.08 24.72 10.28
N GLY A 262 11.23 24.98 10.90
CA GLY A 262 11.47 26.21 11.65
C GLY A 262 10.63 26.25 12.93
N SER A 263 9.79 27.26 13.09
CA SER A 263 8.92 27.41 14.27
C SER A 263 7.71 26.47 14.31
N TYR A 264 7.38 25.79 13.21
CA TYR A 264 6.26 24.86 13.16
C TYR A 264 6.59 23.50 13.78
N ALA A 265 5.58 22.86 14.36
CA ALA A 265 5.72 21.52 14.91
C ALA A 265 6.12 20.52 13.81
N PRO A 266 7.01 19.54 14.12
CA PRO A 266 7.70 18.76 13.11
C PRO A 266 6.76 17.90 12.26
N GLY A 267 5.61 17.46 12.77
CA GLY A 267 4.62 16.74 11.96
C GLY A 267 3.24 16.73 12.60
N ASN A 268 2.21 16.70 11.74
CA ASN A 268 0.80 16.70 12.15
C ASN A 268 -0.04 15.91 11.13
N GLY A 269 -1.06 15.22 11.62
CA GLY A 269 -2.10 14.66 10.76
C GLY A 269 -2.91 15.77 10.07
N PHE A 270 -3.53 15.46 8.93
CA PHE A 270 -4.31 16.44 8.18
C PHE A 270 -5.47 17.03 9.00
N ALA A 271 -6.14 16.23 9.84
CA ALA A 271 -7.16 16.73 10.76
C ALA A 271 -6.64 17.79 11.73
N GLU A 272 -5.42 17.59 12.26
CA GLU A 272 -4.76 18.54 13.18
C GLU A 272 -4.35 19.81 12.44
N LEU A 273 -3.81 19.68 11.22
CA LEU A 273 -3.49 20.81 10.36
C LEU A 273 -4.72 21.65 10.03
N LEU A 274 -5.84 21.00 9.70
CA LEU A 274 -7.10 21.68 9.43
C LEU A 274 -7.65 22.39 10.67
N ALA A 275 -7.58 21.74 11.84
CA ALA A 275 -8.01 22.35 13.09
C ALA A 275 -7.15 23.58 13.46
N ALA A 276 -5.83 23.50 13.25
CA ALA A 276 -4.90 24.56 13.61
C ALA A 276 -4.88 25.74 12.61
N HIS A 277 -5.07 25.48 11.31
CA HIS A 277 -4.85 26.46 10.25
C HIS A 277 -6.08 26.75 9.37
N GLY A 278 -7.20 26.06 9.60
CA GLY A 278 -8.47 26.31 8.93
C GLY A 278 -8.36 26.31 7.41
N LYS A 279 -8.91 27.34 6.75
CA LYS A 279 -8.93 27.43 5.28
C LYS A 279 -7.55 27.39 4.63
N ALA A 280 -6.47 27.74 5.33
CA ALA A 280 -5.13 27.65 4.79
C ALA A 280 -4.73 26.20 4.47
N ALA A 281 -5.17 25.23 5.29
CA ALA A 281 -4.96 23.80 5.05
C ALA A 281 -5.79 23.25 3.86
N LEU A 282 -6.75 24.01 3.37
CA LEU A 282 -7.58 23.65 2.21
C LEU A 282 -7.09 24.33 0.91
N ALA A 283 -6.34 25.42 1.02
CA ALA A 283 -5.98 26.28 -0.11
C ALA A 283 -4.79 25.74 -0.93
N GLY A 284 -3.89 24.98 -0.31
CA GLY A 284 -2.72 24.44 -0.98
C GLY A 284 -1.85 23.60 -0.05
N ASP A 285 -0.76 23.07 -0.61
CA ASP A 285 0.10 22.07 0.03
C ASP A 285 1.15 22.68 0.99
N VAL A 286 1.19 24.01 1.10
CA VAL A 286 2.16 24.75 1.91
C VAL A 286 1.46 25.81 2.75
N ILE A 287 1.75 25.82 4.04
CA ILE A 287 1.47 26.94 4.96
C ILE A 287 2.81 27.60 5.31
N GLY A 288 2.89 28.93 5.22
CA GLY A 288 4.16 29.64 5.37
C GLY A 288 4.91 29.76 4.04
N LYS A 289 6.25 29.79 4.08
CA LYS A 289 7.09 29.98 2.89
C LYS A 289 8.08 28.84 2.74
N ALA A 290 7.88 27.98 1.73
CA ALA A 290 8.83 26.91 1.41
C ALA A 290 10.14 27.48 0.83
N CYS A 291 11.13 27.67 1.70
CA CYS A 291 12.52 27.98 1.35
C CYS A 291 13.48 27.45 2.42
N ALA A 292 14.75 27.30 2.05
CA ALA A 292 15.79 26.92 2.99
C ALA A 292 15.85 27.92 4.16
N GLY A 293 15.76 27.42 5.39
CA GLY A 293 15.78 28.22 6.62
C GLY A 293 14.47 28.97 6.95
N CYS A 294 13.41 28.77 6.18
CA CYS A 294 12.12 29.42 6.40
C CYS A 294 11.16 28.58 7.25
N ASP A 295 10.19 29.24 7.87
CA ASP A 295 9.09 28.61 8.59
C ASP A 295 8.00 28.19 7.59
N TYR A 296 7.74 26.89 7.49
CA TYR A 296 6.64 26.37 6.69
C TYR A 296 6.19 24.98 7.13
N ILE A 297 4.98 24.61 6.72
CA ILE A 297 4.45 23.25 6.78
C ILE A 297 4.22 22.81 5.34
N THR A 298 4.59 21.57 5.00
CA THR A 298 4.22 20.92 3.74
C THR A 298 3.38 19.67 3.99
N PHE A 299 2.30 19.49 3.23
CA PHE A 299 1.35 18.38 3.31
C PHE A 299 0.69 18.17 1.94
N ASN A 300 -0.36 17.36 1.84
CA ASN A 300 -1.21 17.30 0.64
C ASN A 300 -2.62 17.78 0.97
N ALA A 301 -3.01 18.93 0.43
CA ALA A 301 -4.37 19.45 0.50
C ALA A 301 -5.33 18.57 -0.35
N PRO A 302 -6.66 18.69 -0.15
CA PRO A 302 -7.64 17.89 -0.89
C PRO A 302 -7.49 17.96 -2.41
N ASP A 303 -7.10 19.10 -2.96
CA ASP A 303 -6.87 19.26 -4.41
C ASP A 303 -5.67 18.42 -4.90
N THR A 304 -4.56 18.37 -4.15
CA THR A 304 -3.43 17.50 -4.51
C THR A 304 -3.75 16.03 -4.36
N ILE A 305 -4.48 15.65 -3.31
CA ILE A 305 -5.00 14.28 -3.15
C ILE A 305 -5.89 13.89 -4.36
N ARG A 306 -6.78 14.78 -4.80
CA ARG A 306 -7.60 14.58 -6.01
C ARG A 306 -6.72 14.37 -7.25
N ARG A 307 -5.78 15.28 -7.52
CA ARG A 307 -4.93 15.23 -8.72
C ARG A 307 -4.01 14.01 -8.75
N LYS A 308 -3.53 13.54 -7.59
CA LYS A 308 -2.77 12.28 -7.50
C LYS A 308 -3.67 11.06 -7.69
N SER A 309 -4.90 11.10 -7.19
CA SER A 309 -5.89 10.06 -7.45
C SER A 309 -6.27 9.97 -8.94
N GLU A 310 -6.33 11.11 -9.64
CA GLU A 310 -6.58 11.15 -11.09
C GLU A 310 -5.41 10.57 -11.87
N LEU A 311 -4.17 10.88 -11.46
CA LEU A 311 -2.96 10.25 -11.98
C LEU A 311 -3.00 8.73 -11.78
N ALA A 312 -3.32 8.27 -10.57
CA ALA A 312 -3.46 6.86 -10.27
C ALA A 312 -4.53 6.21 -11.15
N ARG A 313 -5.74 6.79 -11.22
CA ARG A 313 -6.82 6.28 -12.10
C ARG A 313 -6.41 6.18 -13.56
N ALA A 314 -5.55 7.08 -14.04
CA ALA A 314 -5.10 7.09 -15.43
C ALA A 314 -3.97 6.08 -15.72
N ARG A 315 -3.16 5.71 -14.73
CA ARG A 315 -1.87 5.01 -14.97
C ARG A 315 -1.55 3.85 -14.04
N ALA A 316 -2.37 3.63 -13.01
CA ALA A 316 -2.14 2.68 -11.93
C ALA A 316 -3.48 2.02 -11.51
N GLY A 317 -3.40 1.02 -10.65
CA GLY A 317 -4.52 0.21 -10.18
C GLY A 317 -5.20 0.77 -8.95
N GLY A 318 -4.65 1.81 -8.31
CA GLY A 318 -5.24 2.33 -7.09
C GLY A 318 -4.43 3.40 -6.37
N VAL A 319 -4.91 3.75 -5.17
CA VAL A 319 -4.26 4.66 -4.22
C VAL A 319 -4.08 3.96 -2.88
N MET A 320 -2.92 4.14 -2.27
CA MET A 320 -2.60 3.73 -0.91
C MET A 320 -2.49 4.98 -0.02
N VAL A 321 -2.97 4.89 1.21
CA VAL A 321 -3.00 6.00 2.17
C VAL A 321 -2.15 5.67 3.41
N TRP A 322 -1.22 6.58 3.73
CA TRP A 322 -0.49 6.60 5.01
C TRP A 322 -0.83 7.88 5.80
N GLU A 323 -1.51 7.81 6.95
CA GLU A 323 -2.37 6.70 7.39
C GLU A 323 -3.79 7.17 7.73
N MET A 324 -4.73 6.24 7.72
CA MET A 324 -6.18 6.51 7.65
C MET A 324 -6.72 7.39 8.78
N THR A 325 -6.13 7.31 9.97
CA THR A 325 -6.60 7.99 11.19
C THR A 325 -6.12 9.43 11.29
N GLN A 326 -5.28 9.88 10.35
CA GLN A 326 -4.84 11.27 10.25
C GLN A 326 -5.79 12.14 9.42
N ASP A 327 -6.75 11.55 8.72
CA ASP A 327 -7.81 12.29 8.02
C ASP A 327 -8.80 12.91 9.00
N THR A 328 -9.65 13.81 8.50
CA THR A 328 -10.75 14.38 9.27
C THR A 328 -11.76 13.30 9.68
N PRO A 329 -12.58 13.53 10.74
CA PRO A 329 -13.58 12.56 11.19
C PRO A 329 -14.59 12.14 10.11
N ASP A 330 -14.86 13.01 9.13
CA ASP A 330 -15.73 12.75 7.97
C ASP A 330 -14.97 12.18 6.75
N GLN A 331 -13.69 11.83 6.90
CA GLN A 331 -12.80 11.31 5.86
C GLN A 331 -12.75 12.22 4.61
N LEU A 332 -12.42 13.50 4.78
CA LEU A 332 -12.37 14.45 3.66
C LEU A 332 -11.39 14.01 2.57
N LEU A 333 -10.18 13.60 2.95
CA LEU A 333 -9.18 13.14 1.98
C LEU A 333 -9.56 11.76 1.42
N GLY A 334 -10.00 10.83 2.27
CA GLY A 334 -10.43 9.49 1.87
C GLY A 334 -11.60 9.52 0.89
N SER A 335 -12.62 10.32 1.19
CA SER A 335 -13.77 10.52 0.30
C SER A 335 -13.38 11.18 -1.01
N THR A 336 -12.40 12.10 -1.00
CA THR A 336 -11.84 12.71 -2.22
C THR A 336 -11.21 11.66 -3.14
N ILE A 337 -10.43 10.73 -2.58
CA ILE A 337 -9.85 9.60 -3.33
C ILE A 337 -10.97 8.71 -3.88
N ALA A 338 -11.90 8.29 -3.01
CA ALA A 338 -13.00 7.40 -3.39
C ALA A 338 -13.87 7.97 -4.51
N GLN A 339 -14.14 9.29 -4.49
CA GLN A 339 -14.87 9.97 -5.56
C GLN A 339 -14.14 9.90 -6.90
N VAL A 340 -12.81 9.95 -6.91
CA VAL A 340 -12.03 9.84 -8.14
C VAL A 340 -11.98 8.39 -8.62
N LEU A 341 -11.69 7.43 -7.74
CA LEU A 341 -11.48 6.03 -8.11
C LEU A 341 -12.78 5.28 -8.45
N PHE A 342 -13.89 5.56 -7.74
CA PHE A 342 -15.10 4.73 -7.81
C PHE A 342 -16.29 5.38 -8.49
N ARG A 343 -16.26 6.68 -8.81
CA ARG A 343 -17.32 7.26 -9.64
C ARG A 343 -17.25 6.65 -11.04
N ARG A 344 -18.34 6.04 -11.47
CA ARG A 344 -18.55 5.69 -12.89
C ARG A 344 -18.41 6.98 -13.68
N ALA A 345 -17.59 6.98 -14.73
CA ALA A 345 -17.60 8.06 -15.70
C ALA A 345 -19.05 8.23 -16.14
N GLN A 346 -19.67 9.36 -15.79
CA GLN A 346 -20.87 9.78 -16.51
C GLN A 346 -20.40 9.92 -17.95
N ARG A 347 -20.76 8.95 -18.80
CA ARG A 347 -20.72 9.16 -20.25
C ARG A 347 -21.52 10.43 -20.46
N SER A 348 -20.88 11.51 -20.92
CA SER A 348 -21.60 12.64 -21.46
C SER A 348 -22.45 12.07 -22.59
N ARG A 349 -23.75 11.89 -22.34
CA ARG A 349 -24.72 11.90 -23.42
C ARG A 349 -24.72 13.34 -23.88
N ILE A 350 -23.88 13.62 -24.87
CA ILE A 350 -24.12 14.73 -25.76
C ILE A 350 -25.17 14.15 -26.70
N ASP A 351 -26.41 14.61 -26.49
CA ASP A 351 -27.48 14.54 -27.48
C ASP A 351 -27.07 15.35 -28.72
#